data_AF-A0A8S3T4E2-F1
#
_entry.id   AF-A0A8S3T4E2-F1
#
_cell.length_a   1.000
_cell.length_b   1.000
_cell.length_c   1.000
_cell.angle_alpha   90.00
_cell.angle_beta   90.00
_cell.angle_gamma   90.00
#
_symmetry.space_group_name_H-M   'P 1'
#
loop_
_entity.id
_entity.type
_entity.pdbx_description
1 polymer ?
#
loop_
_entity_poly.entity_id
_entity_poly.type
_entity_poly.pdbx_seq_one_letter_code
_entity_poly.pdbx_strand_id
1 'polypeptide(L)'
;MKFVLLIYHIVPTNSLNQQNNTYVSYDVKNIPNDWMTNNDILDKINMCIDNIQCSKGRQFEVDKLYNNFVEILHSEMNDKLETKVKVLNSTNNRKRRIKKPWWNDKLTNKWNIVCTAERDYVTCKQGSLKQQLRKDFVDKRKDFDKLTQKYKRQYWYRRRKSLVNFSDNDTNQFS
;
A
#
# COMPACT_ATOMS: atom_id res chain seq x y z
N MET A 1 16.76 -20.79 6.39
CA MET A 1 16.54 -19.61 5.50
C MET A 1 15.98 -19.93 4.10
N LYS A 2 15.48 -21.15 3.79
CA LYS A 2 14.91 -21.47 2.45
C LYS A 2 13.37 -21.32 2.34
N PHE A 3 12.63 -21.28 3.46
CA PHE A 3 11.16 -21.25 3.44
C PHE A 3 10.51 -19.89 3.21
N VAL A 4 11.20 -18.78 3.52
CA VAL A 4 10.66 -17.41 3.34
C VAL A 4 10.37 -17.12 1.86
N LEU A 5 11.15 -17.71 0.95
CA LEU A 5 10.97 -17.55 -0.50
C LEU A 5 9.76 -18.33 -1.04
N LEU A 6 9.34 -19.44 -0.41
CA LEU A 6 8.13 -20.16 -0.84
C LEU A 6 6.85 -19.34 -0.64
N ILE A 7 6.79 -18.53 0.43
CA ILE A 7 5.61 -17.71 0.75
C ILE A 7 5.33 -16.67 -0.35
N TYR A 8 6.39 -16.12 -0.96
CA TYR A 8 6.26 -15.11 -2.03
C TYR A 8 5.84 -15.69 -3.39
N HIS A 9 6.07 -16.98 -3.63
CA HIS A 9 5.85 -17.61 -4.95
C HIS A 9 4.61 -18.51 -5.03
N ILE A 10 4.13 -19.06 -3.91
CA ILE A 10 3.05 -20.07 -3.92
C ILE A 10 1.66 -19.48 -3.65
N VAL A 11 1.58 -18.31 -3.01
CA VAL A 11 0.29 -17.72 -2.62
C VAL A 11 -0.01 -16.53 -3.53
N PRO A 12 -0.92 -16.63 -4.52
CA PRO A 12 -1.64 -15.46 -4.97
C PRO A 12 -2.50 -15.04 -3.77
N THR A 13 -1.99 -14.12 -2.94
CA THR A 13 -2.67 -13.62 -1.74
C THR A 13 -3.87 -12.76 -2.13
N ASN A 14 -4.90 -13.34 -2.74
CA ASN A 14 -6.10 -12.61 -3.13
C ASN A 14 -7.34 -13.50 -3.02
N SER A 15 -7.76 -13.80 -1.79
CA SER A 15 -9.20 -14.00 -1.54
C SER A 15 -9.83 -12.63 -1.32
N LEU A 16 -10.35 -12.04 -2.40
CA LEU A 16 -11.15 -10.82 -2.36
C LEU A 16 -12.45 -11.14 -1.60
N ASN A 17 -12.54 -10.70 -0.35
CA ASN A 17 -13.82 -10.69 0.35
C ASN A 17 -14.63 -9.49 -0.17
N GLN A 18 -15.47 -9.72 -1.19
CA GLN A 18 -16.18 -8.69 -1.97
C GLN A 18 -17.14 -7.83 -1.12
N GLN A 19 -17.45 -8.24 0.12
CA GLN A 19 -18.41 -7.54 0.96
C GLN A 19 -17.80 -6.40 1.81
N ASN A 20 -16.49 -6.39 2.09
CA ASN A 20 -15.91 -5.44 3.06
C ASN A 20 -14.64 -4.68 2.61
N ASN A 21 -14.17 -4.82 1.37
CA ASN A 21 -13.02 -4.05 0.86
C ASN A 21 -11.75 -4.15 1.77
N THR A 22 -11.61 -5.27 2.47
CA THR A 22 -10.49 -5.60 3.35
C THR A 22 -9.77 -6.83 2.80
N TYR A 23 -8.44 -6.82 2.80
CA TYR A 23 -7.66 -8.01 2.49
C TYR A 23 -6.83 -8.46 3.69
N VAL A 24 -6.74 -9.78 3.86
CA VAL A 24 -5.95 -10.42 4.90
C VAL A 24 -4.54 -10.64 4.36
N SER A 25 -3.55 -10.17 5.11
CA SER A 25 -2.13 -10.34 4.79
C SER A 25 -1.43 -10.81 6.06
N TYR A 26 -0.64 -11.88 5.97
CA TYR A 26 0.07 -12.43 7.11
C TYR A 26 1.38 -11.67 7.37
N ASP A 27 1.79 -11.57 8.63
CA ASP A 27 3.06 -10.93 9.00
C ASP A 27 4.27 -11.84 8.75
N VAL A 28 4.83 -11.78 7.54
CA VAL A 28 6.02 -12.57 7.16
C VAL A 28 7.33 -12.10 7.78
N LYS A 29 7.34 -11.01 8.55
CA LYS A 29 8.56 -10.48 9.18
C LYS A 29 8.85 -11.11 10.54
N ASN A 30 7.81 -11.51 11.26
CA ASN A 30 7.88 -12.04 12.61
C ASN A 30 7.34 -13.47 12.63
N ILE A 31 7.95 -14.34 11.82
CA ILE A 31 7.56 -15.75 11.75
C ILE A 31 8.09 -16.45 13.02
N PRO A 32 7.25 -17.16 13.79
CA PRO A 32 7.72 -17.94 14.93
C PRO A 32 8.78 -18.95 14.52
N ASN A 33 9.77 -19.20 15.40
CA ASN A 33 10.81 -20.21 15.11
C ASN A 33 10.24 -21.62 14.94
N ASP A 34 9.09 -21.89 15.57
CA ASP A 34 8.40 -23.18 15.52
C ASP A 34 7.34 -23.25 14.39
N TRP A 35 7.42 -22.31 13.45
CA TRP A 35 6.54 -22.28 12.28
C TRP A 35 6.96 -23.37 11.29
N MET A 36 6.01 -24.21 10.88
CA MET A 36 6.23 -25.37 10.00
C MET A 36 7.18 -26.45 10.56
N THR A 37 7.44 -26.47 11.87
CA THR A 37 8.31 -27.48 12.52
C THR A 37 7.55 -28.49 13.38
N ASN A 38 6.22 -28.36 13.51
CA ASN A 38 5.41 -29.35 14.23
C ASN A 38 5.40 -30.69 13.48
N ASN A 39 5.58 -31.79 14.20
CA ASN A 39 5.56 -33.15 13.65
C ASN A 39 4.27 -33.43 12.88
N ASP A 40 3.11 -32.96 13.35
CA ASP A 40 1.84 -33.15 12.63
C ASP A 40 1.82 -32.49 11.24
N ILE A 41 2.51 -31.36 11.09
CA ILE A 41 2.60 -30.64 9.81
C ILE A 41 3.62 -31.31 8.92
N LEU A 42 4.76 -31.73 9.49
CA LEU A 42 5.77 -32.48 8.77
C LEU A 42 5.20 -33.78 8.22
N ASP A 43 4.39 -34.49 8.99
CA ASP A 43 3.69 -35.71 8.56
C ASP A 43 2.71 -35.42 7.43
N LYS A 44 1.93 -34.34 7.52
CA LYS A 44 1.02 -33.91 6.44
C LYS A 44 1.78 -33.51 5.16
N ILE A 45 2.92 -32.83 5.29
CA ILE A 45 3.78 -32.45 4.16
C ILE A 45 4.38 -33.71 3.52
N ASN A 46 4.92 -34.62 4.33
CA ASN A 46 5.49 -35.87 3.85
C ASN A 46 4.45 -36.73 3.14
N MET A 47 3.25 -36.88 3.72
CA MET A 47 2.12 -37.54 3.05
C MET A 47 1.76 -36.86 1.72
N CYS A 48 1.81 -35.53 1.66
CA CYS A 48 1.54 -34.80 0.41
C CYS A 48 2.62 -35.09 -0.64
N ILE A 49 3.90 -35.10 -0.24
CA ILE A 49 5.04 -35.44 -1.11
C ILE A 49 4.91 -36.87 -1.61
N ASP A 50 4.61 -37.83 -0.73
CA ASP A 50 4.44 -39.24 -1.09
C ASP A 50 3.27 -39.41 -2.06
N ASN A 51 2.15 -38.72 -1.84
CA ASN A 51 1.02 -38.73 -2.76
C ASN A 51 1.36 -38.13 -4.13
N ILE A 52 2.17 -37.06 -4.17
CA ILE A 52 2.67 -36.48 -5.44
C ILE A 52 3.58 -37.47 -6.15
N GLN A 53 4.49 -38.12 -5.43
CA GLN A 53 5.44 -39.09 -6.01
C GLN A 53 4.75 -40.37 -6.49
N CYS A 54 3.69 -40.82 -5.79
CA CYS A 54 2.89 -41.98 -6.17
C CYS A 54 1.86 -41.67 -7.26
N SER A 55 1.47 -40.40 -7.46
CA SER A 55 0.59 -40.01 -8.55
C SER A 55 1.32 -40.16 -9.90
N LYS A 56 0.88 -41.14 -10.71
CA LYS A 56 1.34 -41.31 -12.10
C LYS A 56 0.38 -40.68 -13.12
N GLY A 57 -0.62 -39.91 -12.68
CA GLY A 57 -1.78 -39.52 -13.48
C GLY A 57 -1.88 -38.02 -13.72
N ARG A 58 -2.30 -37.70 -14.95
CA ARG A 58 -2.84 -36.45 -15.53
C ARG A 58 -2.85 -35.19 -14.64
N GLN A 59 -2.52 -34.06 -15.25
CA GLN A 59 -2.54 -32.68 -14.71
C GLN A 59 -3.60 -32.41 -13.62
N PHE A 60 -4.83 -32.91 -13.78
CA PHE A 60 -5.91 -32.79 -12.79
C PHE A 60 -5.58 -33.34 -11.39
N GLU A 61 -4.87 -34.47 -11.29
CA GLU A 61 -4.47 -35.06 -10.00
C GLU A 61 -3.37 -34.22 -9.34
N VAL A 62 -2.44 -33.69 -10.15
CA VAL A 62 -1.39 -32.76 -9.70
C VAL A 62 -2.00 -31.45 -9.19
N ASP A 63 -2.97 -30.90 -9.90
CA ASP A 63 -3.68 -29.67 -9.48
C ASP A 63 -4.44 -29.90 -8.16
N LYS A 64 -5.08 -31.06 -8.00
CA LYS A 64 -5.77 -31.44 -6.76
C LYS A 64 -4.80 -31.56 -5.58
N LEU A 65 -3.63 -32.16 -5.79
CA LEU A 65 -2.59 -32.30 -4.77
C LEU A 65 -1.97 -30.95 -4.40
N TYR A 66 -1.73 -30.09 -5.39
CA TYR A 66 -1.28 -28.72 -5.15
C TYR A 66 -2.29 -27.92 -4.32
N ASN A 67 -3.58 -28.00 -4.64
CA ASN A 67 -4.62 -27.33 -3.86
C ASN A 67 -4.67 -27.83 -2.42
N ASN A 68 -4.54 -29.14 -2.19
CA ASN A 68 -4.48 -29.72 -0.85
C ASN A 68 -3.26 -29.21 -0.06
N PHE A 69 -2.08 -29.12 -0.70
CA PHE A 69 -0.90 -28.52 -0.08
C PHE A 69 -1.11 -27.04 0.29
N VAL A 70 -1.73 -26.27 -0.61
CA VAL A 70 -2.06 -24.86 -0.39
C VAL A 70 -3.05 -24.70 0.77
N GLU A 71 -4.02 -25.61 0.91
CA GLU A 71 -4.96 -25.63 2.04
C GLU A 71 -4.26 -25.90 3.38
N ILE A 72 -3.36 -26.88 3.43
CA ILE A 72 -2.55 -27.17 4.63
C ILE A 72 -1.73 -25.94 5.02
N LEU A 73 -1.10 -25.29 4.05
CA LEU A 73 -0.30 -24.09 4.25
C LEU A 73 -1.16 -22.92 4.74
N HIS A 74 -2.35 -22.72 4.18
CA HIS A 74 -3.28 -21.69 4.65
C HIS A 74 -3.81 -21.94 6.06
N SER A 75 -4.09 -23.20 6.42
CA SER A 75 -4.49 -23.56 7.78
C SER A 75 -3.40 -23.18 8.77
N GLU A 76 -2.16 -23.61 8.52
CA GLU A 76 -1.04 -23.32 9.44
C GLU A 76 -0.72 -21.82 9.52
N MET A 77 -0.85 -21.10 8.41
CA MET A 77 -0.69 -19.65 8.39
C MET A 77 -1.79 -18.94 9.19
N ASN A 78 -3.05 -19.38 9.11
CA ASN A 78 -4.14 -18.82 9.90
C ASN A 78 -3.98 -19.08 11.39
N ASP A 79 -3.50 -20.27 11.76
CA ASP A 79 -3.40 -20.69 13.16
C ASP A 79 -2.21 -20.04 13.87
N LYS A 80 -1.07 -19.87 13.19
CA LYS A 80 0.18 -19.43 13.84
C LYS A 80 0.70 -18.04 13.45
N LEU A 81 0.22 -17.44 12.37
CA LEU A 81 0.68 -16.10 11.97
C LEU A 81 -0.36 -15.05 12.36
N GLU A 82 0.12 -13.95 12.93
CA GLU A 82 -0.73 -12.78 13.15
C GLU A 82 -1.28 -12.25 11.81
N THR A 83 -2.61 -12.22 11.71
CA THR A 83 -3.30 -11.67 10.55
C THR A 83 -3.33 -10.14 10.64
N LYS A 84 -2.77 -9.47 9.64
CA LYS A 84 -2.90 -8.02 9.50
C LYS A 84 -4.10 -7.74 8.60
N VAL A 85 -5.21 -7.32 9.20
CA VAL A 85 -6.34 -6.78 8.44
C VAL A 85 -5.92 -5.43 7.86
N LYS A 86 -5.65 -5.41 6.55
CA LYS A 86 -5.37 -4.17 5.84
C LYS A 86 -6.68 -3.67 5.25
N VAL A 87 -7.21 -2.62 5.88
CA VAL A 87 -8.30 -1.84 5.29
C VAL A 87 -7.75 -1.16 4.04
N LEU A 88 -8.46 -1.29 2.92
CA LEU A 88 -8.14 -0.60 1.67
C LEU A 88 -8.48 0.90 1.83
N ASN A 89 -7.80 1.57 2.75
CA ASN A 89 -7.96 3.00 2.95
C ASN A 89 -7.25 3.71 1.79
N SER A 90 -8.06 4.27 0.89
CA SER A 90 -7.71 5.23 -0.17
C SER A 90 -6.99 6.52 0.33
N THR A 91 -6.49 6.53 1.57
CA THR A 91 -6.00 7.73 2.28
C THR A 91 -4.62 7.59 2.91
N ASN A 92 -3.84 6.55 2.57
CA ASN A 92 -2.42 6.42 2.99
C ASN A 92 -1.52 7.60 2.56
N ASN A 93 -2.02 8.53 1.74
CA ASN A 93 -1.39 9.81 1.45
C ASN A 93 -1.32 10.78 2.64
N ARG A 94 -2.09 10.57 3.73
CA ARG A 94 -2.12 11.50 4.87
C ARG A 94 -0.85 11.46 5.74
N LYS A 95 -0.16 10.31 5.83
CA LYS A 95 1.01 10.16 6.73
C LYS A 95 2.36 10.54 6.11
N ARG A 96 2.49 10.56 4.77
CA ARG A 96 3.79 10.85 4.09
C ARG A 96 4.14 12.34 3.97
N ARG A 97 3.26 13.24 4.43
CA ARG A 97 3.53 14.68 4.50
C ARG A 97 3.29 15.10 5.94
N ILE A 98 4.31 15.01 6.79
CA ILE A 98 4.40 15.89 7.97
C ILE A 98 4.01 17.28 7.46
N LYS A 99 2.83 17.77 7.85
CA LYS A 99 2.10 18.82 7.14
C LYS A 99 3.05 20.01 6.99
N LYS A 100 3.54 20.23 5.76
CA LYS A 100 4.34 21.41 5.47
C LYS A 100 3.54 22.61 6.00
N PRO A 101 4.14 23.56 6.71
CA PRO A 101 3.36 24.56 7.46
C PRO A 101 2.56 25.51 6.55
N TRP A 102 2.89 25.54 5.25
CA TRP A 102 2.14 26.23 4.20
C TRP A 102 1.02 25.39 3.56
N TRP A 103 0.88 24.12 3.94
CA TRP A 103 -0.14 23.20 3.43
C TRP A 103 -1.48 23.45 4.12
N ASN A 104 -2.51 23.74 3.34
CA ASN A 104 -3.84 24.08 3.85
C ASN A 104 -4.95 23.25 3.18
N ASP A 105 -6.18 23.41 3.65
CA ASP A 105 -7.33 22.65 3.14
C ASP A 105 -7.63 22.95 1.67
N LYS A 106 -7.33 24.16 1.19
CA LYS A 106 -7.46 24.52 -0.24
C LYS A 106 -6.50 23.70 -1.11
N LEU A 107 -5.25 23.52 -0.67
CA LEU A 107 -4.28 22.66 -1.35
C LEU A 107 -4.68 21.19 -1.27
N THR A 108 -5.24 20.75 -0.15
CA THR A 108 -5.76 19.39 0.01
C THR A 108 -6.91 19.13 -0.98
N ASN A 109 -7.86 20.06 -1.09
CA ASN A 109 -8.98 19.94 -2.03
C ASN A 109 -8.48 19.90 -3.48
N LYS A 110 -7.60 20.83 -3.87
CA LYS A 110 -7.00 20.84 -5.22
C LYS A 110 -6.20 19.56 -5.51
N TRP A 111 -5.47 19.04 -4.53
CA TRP A 111 -4.73 17.79 -4.68
C TRP A 111 -5.66 16.60 -4.91
N ASN A 112 -6.78 16.52 -4.17
CA ASN A 112 -7.77 15.46 -4.38
C ASN A 112 -8.36 15.50 -5.80
N ILE A 113 -8.62 16.70 -6.32
CA ILE A 113 -9.07 16.89 -7.71
C ILE A 113 -8.03 16.36 -8.70
N VAL A 114 -6.75 16.66 -8.49
CA VAL A 114 -5.65 16.13 -9.34
C VAL A 114 -5.62 14.61 -9.29
N CYS A 115 -5.71 14.00 -8.09
CA CYS A 115 -5.71 12.54 -7.95
C CYS A 115 -6.90 11.88 -8.64
N THR A 116 -8.09 12.49 -8.61
CA THR A 116 -9.26 11.98 -9.33
C THR A 116 -9.05 12.06 -10.83
N ALA A 117 -8.62 13.21 -11.35
CA ALA A 117 -8.36 13.37 -12.79
C ALA A 117 -7.25 12.43 -13.30
N GLU A 118 -6.21 12.19 -12.49
CA GLU A 118 -5.16 11.20 -12.79
C GLU A 118 -5.71 9.78 -12.86
N ARG A 119 -6.55 9.39 -11.90
CA ARG A 119 -7.21 8.08 -11.89
C ARG A 119 -8.06 7.89 -13.14
N ASP A 120 -8.89 8.87 -13.48
CA ASP A 120 -9.79 8.79 -14.63
C ASP A 120 -8.99 8.67 -15.93
N TYR A 121 -7.91 9.44 -16.08
CA TYR A 121 -6.98 9.34 -17.22
C TYR A 121 -6.31 7.96 -17.31
N VAL A 122 -5.78 7.41 -16.21
CA VAL A 122 -5.04 6.15 -16.20
C VAL A 122 -5.96 4.95 -16.47
N THR A 123 -7.17 4.98 -15.93
CA THR A 123 -8.16 3.89 -16.08
C THR A 123 -8.87 3.90 -17.44
N CYS A 124 -8.84 5.02 -18.18
CA CYS A 124 -9.50 5.12 -19.47
C CYS A 124 -8.83 4.27 -20.56
N LYS A 125 -9.62 3.41 -21.21
CA LYS A 125 -9.21 2.55 -22.34
C LYS A 125 -9.49 3.16 -23.72
N GLN A 126 -10.42 4.13 -23.80
CA GLN A 126 -10.84 4.74 -25.06
C GLN A 126 -9.90 5.88 -25.48
N GLY A 127 -9.29 5.78 -26.67
CA GLY A 127 -8.23 6.70 -27.12
C GLY A 127 -8.60 8.19 -27.14
N SER A 128 -9.72 8.55 -27.77
CA SER A 128 -10.16 9.95 -27.88
C SER A 128 -10.48 10.57 -26.52
N LEU A 129 -11.23 9.86 -25.68
CA LEU A 129 -11.56 10.27 -24.32
C LEU A 129 -10.30 10.36 -23.44
N LYS A 130 -9.35 9.44 -23.60
CA LYS A 130 -8.08 9.44 -22.87
C LYS A 130 -7.24 10.69 -23.16
N GLN A 131 -7.26 11.20 -24.39
CA GLN A 131 -6.57 12.45 -24.74
C GLN A 131 -7.20 13.66 -24.05
N GLN A 132 -8.53 13.71 -23.97
CA GLN A 132 -9.25 14.75 -23.25
C GLN A 132 -8.98 14.69 -21.74
N LEU A 133 -9.04 13.50 -21.15
CA LEU A 133 -8.73 13.28 -19.72
C LEU A 133 -7.27 13.62 -19.39
N ARG A 134 -6.34 13.33 -20.30
CA ARG A 134 -4.93 13.76 -20.15
C ARG A 134 -4.82 15.28 -20.09
N LYS A 135 -5.53 16.00 -20.98
CA LYS A 135 -5.53 17.46 -20.99
C LYS A 135 -6.10 18.01 -19.67
N ASP A 136 -7.23 17.48 -19.21
CA ASP A 136 -7.84 17.90 -17.95
C ASP A 136 -6.89 17.64 -16.77
N PHE A 137 -6.31 16.45 -16.66
CA PHE A 137 -5.32 16.14 -15.63
C PHE A 137 -4.13 17.12 -15.62
N VAL A 138 -3.55 17.41 -16.79
CA VAL A 138 -2.44 18.37 -16.91
C VAL A 138 -2.85 19.77 -16.44
N ASP A 139 -4.06 20.21 -16.78
CA ASP A 139 -4.57 21.52 -16.39
C ASP A 139 -4.84 21.59 -14.88
N LYS A 140 -5.48 20.58 -14.28
CA LYS A 140 -5.67 20.50 -12.82
C LYS A 140 -4.34 20.48 -12.07
N ARG A 141 -3.33 19.77 -12.60
CA ARG A 141 -2.00 19.69 -12.02
C ARG A 141 -1.29 21.05 -12.06
N LYS A 142 -1.33 21.75 -13.20
CA LYS A 142 -0.78 23.11 -13.32
C LYS A 142 -1.42 24.07 -12.32
N ASP A 143 -2.74 24.01 -12.16
CA ASP A 143 -3.46 24.83 -11.18
C ASP A 143 -3.03 24.54 -9.74
N PHE A 144 -2.90 23.26 -9.40
CA PHE A 144 -2.40 22.83 -8.09
C PHE A 144 -0.97 23.33 -7.84
N ASP A 145 -0.08 23.23 -8.83
CA ASP A 145 1.31 23.66 -8.71
C ASP A 145 1.41 25.18 -8.52
N LYS A 146 0.65 25.96 -9.29
CA LYS A 146 0.55 27.43 -9.11
C LYS A 146 0.09 27.78 -7.70
N LEU A 147 -0.96 27.12 -7.21
CA LEU A 147 -1.51 27.38 -5.89
C LEU A 147 -0.53 26.98 -4.77
N THR A 148 0.17 25.87 -4.97
CA THR A 148 1.22 25.39 -4.05
C THR A 148 2.33 26.41 -3.91
N GLN A 149 2.83 26.93 -5.04
CA GLN A 149 3.88 27.95 -5.02
C GLN A 149 3.39 29.25 -4.36
N LYS A 150 2.15 29.67 -4.62
CA LYS A 150 1.55 30.85 -3.98
C LYS A 150 1.57 30.72 -2.45
N TYR A 151 1.03 29.63 -1.91
CA TYR A 151 0.98 29.44 -0.45
C TYR A 151 2.36 29.25 0.17
N LYS A 152 3.26 28.54 -0.50
CA LYS A 152 4.66 28.40 -0.07
C LYS A 152 5.34 29.77 0.04
N ARG A 153 5.24 30.61 -1.01
CA ARG A 153 5.83 31.97 -1.01
C ARG A 153 5.22 32.86 0.07
N GLN A 154 3.90 32.84 0.23
CA GLN A 154 3.21 33.60 1.27
C GLN A 154 3.65 33.22 2.68
N TYR A 155 3.80 31.92 2.94
CA TYR A 155 4.28 31.44 4.24
C TYR A 155 5.69 31.93 4.54
N TRP A 156 6.63 31.78 3.61
CA TRP A 156 8.00 32.23 3.80
C TRP A 156 8.12 33.75 3.94
N TYR A 157 7.32 34.50 3.18
CA TYR A 157 7.23 35.95 3.33
C TYR A 157 6.75 36.34 4.74
N ARG A 158 5.67 35.72 5.23
CA ARG A 158 5.15 35.97 6.60
C ARG A 158 6.16 35.58 7.68
N ARG A 159 6.82 34.42 7.52
CA ARG A 159 7.84 33.95 8.47
C ARG A 159 9.05 34.87 8.51
N ARG A 160 9.51 35.37 7.37
CA ARG A 160 10.58 36.37 7.31
C ARG A 160 10.15 37.66 7.99
N LYS A 161 8.96 38.17 7.67
CA LYS A 161 8.43 39.40 8.29
C LYS A 161 8.30 39.27 9.81
N SER A 162 7.83 38.12 10.32
CA SER A 162 7.74 37.90 11.76
C SER A 162 9.11 37.90 12.44
N LEU A 163 10.15 37.36 11.80
CA LEU A 163 11.51 37.34 12.35
C LEU A 163 12.14 38.74 12.37
N VAL A 164 11.97 39.53 11.31
CA VAL A 164 12.44 40.92 11.26
C VAL A 164 11.73 41.78 12.31
N ASN A 165 10.41 41.66 12.42
CA ASN A 165 9.64 42.38 13.44
C ASN A 165 10.02 41.98 14.87
N PHE A 166 10.46 40.74 15.11
CA PHE A 166 11.01 40.34 16.42
C PHE A 166 12.34 41.04 16.69
N SER A 167 13.24 41.08 15.70
CA SER A 167 14.53 41.75 15.79
C SER A 167 14.44 43.27 15.99
N ASP A 168 13.44 43.93 15.40
CA ASP A 168 13.28 45.39 15.53
C ASP A 168 12.74 45.80 16.91
N ASN A 169 11.96 44.92 17.56
CA ASN A 169 11.44 45.15 18.92
C ASN A 169 12.45 44.80 20.03
N ASP A 170 13.56 44.15 19.69
CA ASP A 170 14.69 43.85 20.58
C ASP A 170 15.77 44.96 20.57
N THR A 171 15.39 46.21 20.30
CA THR A 171 16.30 47.38 20.38
C THR A 171 16.59 47.85 21.82
N ASN A 172 16.24 47.07 22.85
CA ASN A 172 16.52 47.37 24.27
C ASN A 172 17.41 46.32 24.97
N GLN A 173 18.35 45.69 24.25
CA GLN A 173 19.45 44.99 24.89
C GLN A 173 20.73 45.21 24.09
N PHE A 174 21.40 46.33 24.32
CA PHE A 174 22.86 46.42 24.55
C PHE A 174 23.22 47.91 24.65
N SER A 175 23.44 48.34 25.90
CA SER A 175 23.96 49.63 26.39
C SER A 175 22.91 50.70 26.70
#